data_AF-A0ABD0PCU3-F1
#
_entry.id   AF-A0ABD0PCU3-F1
#
_cell.length_a   1.000
_cell.length_b   1.000
_cell.length_c   1.000
_cell.angle_alpha   90.00
_cell.angle_beta   90.00
_cell.angle_gamma   90.00
#
_symmetry.space_group_name_H-M   'P 1'
#
loop_
_entity.id
_entity.type
_entity.pdbx_description
1 polymer ?
#
loop_
_entity_poly.entity_id
_entity_poly.type
_entity_poly.pdbx_seq_one_letter_code
_entity_poly.pdbx_strand_id
1 'polypeptide(L)'
;SPAQKTSDKRESPKSKPEPKPKPKPKPKAKSVEPVPYNRIMEGVVFVLSGFQNPFRGELRDKALAMGARYRPDWTPDSTHL
;
A
#
# COMPACT_ATOMS: atom_id res chain seq x y z
N SER A 1 15.10 13.04 50.08
CA SER A 1 15.46 11.79 50.80
C SER A 1 14.87 11.85 52.19
N PRO A 2 14.27 10.76 52.72
CA PRO A 2 14.85 9.40 52.86
C PRO A 2 14.04 8.33 52.08
N ALA A 3 14.63 7.30 51.43
CA ALA A 3 15.18 6.03 51.97
C ALA A 3 14.16 5.29 52.87
N GLN A 4 13.74 4.03 52.64
CA GLN A 4 14.54 2.80 52.75
C GLN A 4 13.84 1.55 52.14
N LYS A 5 14.66 0.53 51.87
CA LYS A 5 14.42 -0.83 51.30
C LYS A 5 13.61 -1.79 52.19
N THR A 6 13.05 -2.85 51.58
CA THR A 6 13.13 -4.29 51.98
C THR A 6 12.54 -5.13 50.81
N SER A 7 13.33 -5.88 50.02
CA SER A 7 13.70 -7.30 50.17
C SER A 7 12.52 -8.26 50.42
N ASP A 8 12.13 -9.04 49.40
CA ASP A 8 12.03 -10.50 49.57
C ASP A 8 12.16 -11.26 48.25
N LYS A 9 12.67 -12.48 48.41
CA LYS A 9 13.27 -13.39 47.44
C LYS A 9 12.21 -14.41 47.04
N ARG A 10 12.01 -14.66 45.75
CA ARG A 10 11.55 -16.00 45.34
C ARG A 10 12.13 -16.45 44.00
N GLU A 11 12.95 -17.46 44.16
CA GLU A 11 13.63 -18.28 43.17
C GLU A 11 12.59 -19.13 42.39
N SER A 12 12.77 -19.15 41.07
CA SER A 12 12.44 -20.12 39.99
C SER A 12 11.45 -21.29 40.23
N PRO A 13 10.75 -21.76 39.18
CA PRO A 13 11.39 -22.83 38.40
C PRO A 13 11.24 -22.74 36.87
N LYS A 14 12.38 -23.03 36.26
CA LYS A 14 12.65 -23.49 34.88
C LYS A 14 11.52 -24.36 34.31
N SER A 15 10.91 -23.91 33.21
CA SER A 15 10.06 -24.75 32.35
C SER A 15 10.57 -24.72 30.90
N LYS A 16 11.19 -25.84 30.52
CA LYS A 16 11.32 -26.51 29.21
C LYS A 16 11.32 -25.65 27.91
N PRO A 17 12.31 -25.83 27.01
CA PRO A 17 12.34 -25.13 25.73
C PRO A 17 11.22 -25.67 24.81
N GLU A 18 10.29 -24.81 24.43
CA GLU A 18 9.34 -25.07 23.34
C GLU A 18 10.10 -25.14 21.99
N PRO A 19 9.79 -26.13 21.13
CA PRO A 19 10.38 -26.21 19.81
C PRO A 19 9.84 -25.06 18.95
N LYS A 20 10.73 -24.12 18.58
CA LYS A 20 10.43 -23.02 17.65
C LYS A 20 9.79 -23.58 16.37
N PRO A 21 8.62 -23.09 15.94
CA PRO A 21 8.09 -23.45 14.62
C PRO A 21 9.06 -22.91 13.57
N LYS A 22 9.53 -23.81 12.69
CA LYS A 22 10.37 -23.46 11.53
C LYS A 22 9.63 -22.37 10.72
N PRO A 23 10.28 -21.26 10.35
CA PRO A 23 9.64 -20.25 9.53
C PRO A 23 9.28 -20.88 8.18
N LYS A 24 7.98 -20.93 7.89
CA LYS A 24 7.48 -21.26 6.55
C LYS A 24 8.15 -20.30 5.55
N PRO A 25 8.59 -20.77 4.37
CA PRO A 25 9.15 -19.88 3.36
C PRO A 25 8.11 -18.83 3.01
N LYS A 26 8.40 -17.57 3.35
CA LYS A 26 7.63 -16.41 2.88
C LYS A 26 7.61 -16.49 1.34
N PRO A 27 6.47 -16.27 0.67
CA PRO A 27 6.48 -16.16 -0.78
C PRO A 27 7.52 -15.12 -1.16
N LYS A 28 8.51 -15.53 -1.97
CA LYS A 28 9.54 -14.63 -2.48
C LYS A 28 8.80 -13.45 -3.09
N ALA A 29 9.00 -12.25 -2.53
CA ALA A 29 8.53 -11.03 -3.16
C ALA A 29 9.09 -11.06 -4.58
N LYS A 30 8.19 -11.18 -5.57
CA LYS A 30 8.59 -11.04 -6.97
C LYS A 30 9.31 -9.70 -7.04
N SER A 31 10.53 -9.68 -7.56
CA SER A 31 11.22 -8.42 -7.86
C SER A 31 10.24 -7.60 -8.70
N VAL A 32 9.75 -6.50 -8.13
CA VAL A 32 8.88 -5.59 -8.86
C VAL A 32 9.81 -4.86 -9.80
N GLU A 33 9.93 -5.37 -11.03
CA GLU A 33 10.58 -4.62 -12.09
C GLU A 33 9.93 -3.23 -12.17
N PRO A 34 10.71 -2.15 -12.34
CA PRO A 34 10.16 -0.81 -12.43
C PRO A 34 9.13 -0.73 -13.57
N VAL A 35 7.92 -0.29 -13.26
CA VAL A 35 6.87 -0.08 -14.26
C VAL A 35 7.18 1.20 -15.05
N PRO A 36 7.21 1.16 -16.40
CA PRO A 36 7.36 2.37 -17.21
C PRO A 36 6.27 3.40 -16.88
N TYR A 37 6.61 4.70 -16.90
CA TYR A 37 5.66 5.77 -16.51
C TYR A 37 4.33 5.70 -17.27
N ASN A 38 4.40 5.43 -18.58
CA ASN A 38 3.24 5.32 -19.47
C ASN A 38 2.40 4.05 -19.28
N ARG A 39 2.73 3.20 -18.30
CA ARG A 39 1.96 2.00 -17.93
C ARG A 39 1.48 2.01 -16.49
N ILE A 40 1.74 3.08 -15.74
CA ILE A 40 1.31 3.19 -14.34
C ILE A 40 -0.20 3.05 -14.21
N MET A 41 -0.96 3.60 -15.16
CA MET A 41 -2.42 3.55 -15.21
C MET A 41 -2.96 2.66 -16.34
N GLU A 42 -2.16 1.70 -16.81
CA GLU A 42 -2.60 0.75 -17.83
C GLU A 42 -3.87 0.00 -17.36
N GLY A 43 -4.89 -0.04 -18.22
CA GLY A 43 -6.19 -0.65 -17.92
C GLY A 43 -7.19 0.25 -17.20
N VAL A 44 -6.80 1.45 -16.77
CA VAL A 44 -7.72 2.41 -16.16
C VAL A 44 -8.56 3.11 -17.23
N VAL A 45 -9.87 3.21 -17.00
CA VAL A 45 -10.78 4.08 -17.76
C VAL A 45 -11.37 5.08 -16.79
N PHE A 46 -11.04 6.35 -16.94
CA PHE A 46 -11.47 7.38 -16.01
C PHE A 46 -12.39 8.41 -16.69
N VAL A 47 -13.28 8.98 -15.89
CA VAL A 47 -14.13 10.12 -16.22
C VAL A 47 -13.71 11.29 -15.31
N LEU A 48 -13.95 12.53 -15.72
CA LEU A 48 -13.66 13.71 -14.88
C LEU A 48 -14.90 14.56 -14.69
N SER A 49 -15.32 14.75 -13.44
CA SER A 49 -16.39 15.66 -13.02
C SER A 49 -15.89 16.69 -12.00
N GLY A 50 -16.56 17.85 -11.92
CA GLY A 50 -16.25 18.87 -10.90
C GLY A 50 -14.99 19.72 -11.12
N PHE A 51 -14.23 19.49 -12.21
CA PHE A 51 -13.04 20.28 -12.54
C PHE A 51 -13.31 21.31 -13.63
N GLN A 52 -12.85 22.55 -13.40
CA GLN A 52 -12.91 23.64 -14.38
C GLN A 52 -11.76 23.55 -15.39
N ASN A 53 -11.97 24.08 -16.60
CA ASN A 53 -10.89 24.27 -17.57
C ASN A 53 -10.09 25.53 -17.17
N PRO A 54 -8.73 25.56 -17.24
CA PRO A 54 -7.82 24.58 -17.86
C PRO A 54 -7.43 23.37 -17.01
N PHE A 55 -7.67 23.40 -15.70
CA PHE A 55 -7.20 22.36 -14.77
C PHE A 55 -7.72 20.94 -15.10
N ARG A 56 -8.97 20.83 -15.58
CA ARG A 56 -9.53 19.57 -16.11
C ARG A 56 -8.69 18.99 -17.25
N GLY A 57 -8.19 19.85 -18.14
CA GLY A 57 -7.32 19.45 -19.25
C GLY A 57 -6.00 18.86 -18.73
N GLU A 58 -5.36 19.54 -17.78
CA GLU A 58 -4.11 19.06 -17.19
C GLU A 58 -4.23 17.70 -16.51
N LEU A 59 -5.33 17.46 -15.76
CA LEU A 59 -5.59 16.16 -15.13
C LEU A 59 -5.77 15.06 -16.17
N ARG A 60 -6.55 15.35 -17.21
CA ARG A 60 -6.75 14.41 -18.32
C ARG A 60 -5.42 14.06 -18.98
N ASP A 61 -4.61 15.06 -19.30
CA ASP A 61 -3.37 14.87 -20.04
C ASP A 61 -2.33 14.09 -19.21
N LYS A 62 -2.24 14.33 -17.90
CA LYS A 62 -1.38 13.55 -16.99
C LYS A 62 -1.81 12.08 -16.90
N ALA A 63 -3.11 11.80 -16.78
CA ALA A 63 -3.62 10.44 -16.72
C ALA A 63 -3.41 9.67 -18.03
N LEU A 64 -3.64 10.34 -19.17
CA LEU A 64 -3.33 9.77 -20.49
C LEU A 64 -1.83 9.47 -20.65
N ALA A 65 -0.96 10.38 -20.19
CA ALA A 65 0.50 10.17 -20.23
C ALA A 65 0.94 8.96 -19.38
N MET A 66 0.17 8.59 -18.35
CA MET A 66 0.40 7.40 -17.52
C MET A 66 -0.23 6.11 -18.08
N GLY A 67 -0.90 6.16 -19.24
CA GLY A 67 -1.48 5.00 -19.90
C GLY A 67 -2.96 4.75 -19.63
N ALA A 68 -3.65 5.69 -18.97
CA ALA A 68 -5.09 5.60 -18.77
C ALA A 68 -5.87 5.89 -20.07
N ARG A 69 -7.16 5.55 -20.07
CA ARG A 69 -8.12 5.92 -21.12
C ARG A 69 -9.16 6.87 -20.54
N TYR A 70 -9.51 7.91 -21.28
CA TYR A 70 -10.46 8.93 -20.84
C TYR A 70 -11.83 8.76 -21.50
N ARG A 71 -12.90 8.98 -20.73
CA ARG A 71 -14.29 9.08 -21.22
C ARG A 71 -14.90 10.43 -20.78
N PRO A 72 -15.59 11.15 -21.67
CA PRO A 72 -16.25 12.41 -21.30
C PRO A 72 -17.44 12.20 -20.36
N ASP A 73 -18.14 11.08 -20.53
CA ASP A 73 -19.30 10.65 -19.75
C ASP A 73 -19.05 9.27 -19.15
N TRP A 74 -19.81 8.91 -18.10
CA TRP A 74 -19.72 7.59 -17.49
C TRP A 74 -20.27 6.51 -18.43
N THR A 75 -19.44 5.51 -18.73
CA THR A 75 -19.78 4.37 -19.59
C THR A 75 -19.57 3.05 -18.84
N PRO A 76 -20.16 1.92 -19.28
CA PRO A 76 -20.00 0.63 -18.59
C PRO A 76 -18.55 0.13 -18.48
N ASP A 77 -17.63 0.64 -19.31
CA ASP A 77 -16.20 0.33 -19.24
C ASP A 77 -15.41 1.30 -18.34
N SER A 78 -16.05 2.31 -17.75
CA SER A 78 -15.44 3.21 -16.77
C SER A 78 -15.08 2.46 -15.48
N THR A 79 -13.87 2.70 -14.97
CA THR A 79 -13.38 2.10 -13.73
C THR A 79 -13.33 3.11 -12.58
N HIS A 80 -13.14 4.41 -12.88
CA HIS A 80 -13.02 5.48 -11.88
C HIS A 80 -13.68 6.79 -12.37
N LEU A 81 -14.17 7.62 -11.43
CA LEU A 81 -14.74 8.96 -11.64
C LEU A 81 -13.95 9.99 -10.82
#